data_AF-A0A380KY02-F1
#
_entry.id   AF-A0A380KY02-F1
#
_cell.length_a   1.000
_cell.length_b   1.000
_cell.length_c   1.000
_cell.angle_alpha   90.00
_cell.angle_beta   90.00
_cell.angle_gamma   90.00
#
_symmetry.space_group_name_H-M   'P 1'
#
loop_
_entity.id
_entity.type
_entity.pdbx_description
1 polymer ?
#
loop_
_entity_poly.entity_id
_entity_poly.type
_entity_poly.pdbx_seq_one_letter_code
_entity_poly.pdbx_strand_id
1 'polypeptide(L)'
;MFDHERLKNRRLALNLRPKDIYVILGVTKATYANWESGARVPQEHDIKKLEMIFDVEEDYFIDKTHIVEVFPKLSDTNKRLVETYAHDLYLQQLESER
;
A
#
# COMPACT_ATOMS: atom_id res chain seq x y z
N MET A 1 -1.03 -3.10 3.48
CA MET A 1 -2.32 -3.32 2.76
C MET A 1 -2.18 -2.82 1.32
N PHE A 2 -2.92 -3.32 0.33
CA PHE A 2 -2.86 -2.78 -1.04
C PHE A 2 -3.54 -1.39 -1.11
N ASP A 3 -2.83 -0.42 -1.67
CA ASP A 3 -3.25 0.98 -1.85
C ASP A 3 -3.95 1.16 -3.21
N HIS A 4 -5.28 1.03 -3.22
CA HIS A 4 -6.09 1.14 -4.43
C HIS A 4 -6.12 2.55 -5.02
N GLU A 5 -6.04 3.58 -4.17
CA GLU A 5 -6.01 4.98 -4.63
C GLU A 5 -4.71 5.24 -5.39
N ARG A 6 -3.59 4.72 -4.90
CA ARG A 6 -2.31 4.81 -5.60
C ARG A 6 -2.31 4.10 -6.95
N LEU A 7 -2.97 2.95 -7.08
CA LEU A 7 -3.19 2.30 -8.37
C LEU A 7 -3.90 3.24 -9.35
N LYS A 8 -5.06 3.78 -8.95
CA LYS A 8 -5.87 4.66 -9.80
C LYS A 8 -5.13 5.96 -10.16
N ASN A 9 -4.46 6.57 -9.19
CA ASN A 9 -3.69 7.80 -9.38
C ASN A 9 -2.51 7.60 -10.32
N ARG A 10 -1.78 6.48 -10.19
CA ARG A 10 -0.68 6.16 -11.11
C ARG A 10 -1.19 5.97 -12.53
N ARG A 11 -2.33 5.29 -12.72
CA ARG A 11 -2.95 5.14 -14.05
C ARG A 11 -3.30 6.50 -14.66
N LEU A 12 -3.94 7.38 -13.89
CA LEU A 12 -4.32 8.71 -14.34
C LEU A 12 -3.10 9.58 -14.67
N ALA A 13 -2.03 9.51 -13.88
CA ALA A 13 -0.79 10.24 -14.12
C ALA A 13 -0.12 9.85 -15.45
N LEU A 14 -0.29 8.60 -15.90
CA LEU A 14 0.19 8.12 -17.20
C LEU A 14 -0.82 8.29 -18.34
N ASN A 15 -1.97 8.93 -18.09
CA ASN A 15 -3.08 9.08 -19.05
C ASN A 15 -3.58 7.75 -19.65
N LEU A 16 -3.45 6.65 -18.91
CA LEU A 16 -3.89 5.33 -19.35
C LEU A 16 -5.38 5.12 -19.07
N ARG A 17 -6.09 4.48 -20.00
CA ARG A 17 -7.50 4.11 -19.77
C ARG A 17 -7.54 2.78 -19.02
N PRO A 18 -8.57 2.52 -18.20
CA PRO A 18 -8.73 1.22 -17.54
C PRO A 18 -8.69 0.03 -18.51
N LYS A 19 -9.17 0.22 -19.74
CA LYS A 19 -9.11 -0.76 -20.82
C LYS A 19 -7.70 -1.18 -21.21
N ASP A 20 -6.77 -0.24 -21.21
CA ASP A 20 -5.40 -0.53 -21.59
C ASP A 20 -4.77 -1.46 -20.53
N ILE A 21 -5.12 -1.27 -19.26
CA ILE A 21 -4.59 -2.07 -18.15
C ILE A 21 -5.21 -3.46 -18.07
N TYR A 22 -6.55 -3.57 -18.06
CA TYR A 22 -7.18 -4.89 -17.87
C TYR A 22 -6.93 -5.85 -19.04
N VAL A 23 -6.74 -5.31 -20.26
CA VAL A 23 -6.38 -6.12 -21.44
C VAL A 23 -4.96 -6.68 -21.29
N ILE A 24 -3.99 -5.85 -20.90
CA ILE A 24 -2.60 -6.29 -20.70
C ILE A 24 -2.50 -7.32 -19.57
N LEU A 25 -3.25 -7.12 -18.48
CA LEU A 25 -3.30 -8.04 -17.35
C LEU A 25 -3.97 -9.39 -17.67
N GLY A 26 -4.81 -9.43 -18.71
CA GLY A 26 -5.64 -10.60 -19.01
C GLY A 26 -6.80 -10.79 -18.02
N VAL A 27 -7.28 -9.71 -17.39
CA VAL A 27 -8.39 -9.75 -16.43
C VAL A 27 -9.64 -9.08 -16.99
N THR A 28 -10.80 -9.37 -16.41
CA THR A 28 -12.04 -8.72 -16.85
C THR A 28 -12.04 -7.23 -16.47
N LYS A 29 -12.80 -6.42 -17.24
CA LYS A 29 -13.06 -5.02 -16.89
C LYS A 29 -13.59 -4.86 -15.46
N ALA A 30 -14.46 -5.78 -15.03
CA ALA A 30 -15.04 -5.76 -13.69
C ALA A 30 -13.97 -6.04 -12.61
N THR A 31 -13.06 -6.99 -12.85
CA THR A 31 -11.96 -7.31 -11.94
C THR A 31 -11.10 -6.08 -11.69
N TYR A 32 -10.61 -5.43 -12.74
CA TYR A 32 -9.76 -4.25 -12.61
C TYR A 32 -10.50 -3.06 -11.97
N ALA A 33 -11.77 -2.84 -12.35
CA ALA A 33 -12.58 -1.81 -11.73
C ALA A 33 -12.76 -2.03 -10.22
N ASN A 34 -12.89 -3.29 -9.77
CA ASN A 34 -12.97 -3.62 -8.34
C ASN A 34 -11.65 -3.35 -7.60
N TRP A 35 -10.51 -3.42 -8.28
CA TRP A 35 -9.21 -3.08 -7.68
C TRP A 35 -9.07 -1.57 -7.53
N GLU A 36 -9.36 -0.77 -8.57
CA GLU A 36 -9.28 0.70 -8.48
C GLU A 36 -10.30 1.30 -7.49
N SER A 37 -11.41 0.61 -7.24
CA SER A 37 -12.41 1.03 -6.26
C SER A 37 -12.16 0.53 -4.84
N GLY A 38 -11.14 -0.32 -4.63
CA GLY A 38 -10.88 -0.97 -3.34
C GLY A 38 -11.87 -2.07 -2.96
N ALA A 39 -12.85 -2.39 -3.80
CA ALA A 39 -13.84 -3.43 -3.54
C ALA A 39 -13.22 -4.84 -3.47
N ARG A 40 -12.09 -5.06 -4.14
CA ARG A 40 -11.28 -6.28 -4.03
C ARG A 40 -9.80 -5.95 -4.08
N VAL A 41 -9.00 -6.77 -3.42
CA VAL A 41 -7.55 -6.68 -3.45
C VAL A 41 -7.01 -7.64 -4.53
N PRO A 42 -6.12 -7.18 -5.43
CA PRO A 42 -5.43 -8.05 -6.37
C PRO A 42 -4.59 -9.11 -5.64
N GLN A 43 -4.34 -10.24 -6.30
CA GLN A 43 -3.40 -11.24 -5.79
C GLN A 43 -1.96 -10.78 -6.00
N GLU A 44 -1.01 -11.35 -5.27
CA GLU A 44 0.40 -10.97 -5.35
C GLU A 44 0.96 -10.99 -6.78
N HIS A 45 0.59 -11.99 -7.58
CA HIS A 45 1.04 -12.09 -8.97
C HIS A 45 0.44 -10.98 -9.86
N ASP A 46 -0.75 -10.48 -9.55
CA ASP A 46 -1.38 -9.36 -10.25
C ASP A 46 -0.73 -8.04 -9.83
N ILE A 47 -0.37 -7.89 -8.55
CA ILE A 47 0.36 -6.72 -8.03
C ILE A 47 1.70 -6.58 -8.77
N LYS A 48 2.46 -7.67 -8.89
CA LYS A 48 3.73 -7.68 -9.64
C LYS A 48 3.55 -7.28 -11.10
N LYS A 49 2.49 -7.75 -11.76
CA LYS A 49 2.18 -7.31 -13.13
C LYS A 49 1.83 -5.82 -13.19
N LEU A 50 1.07 -5.30 -12.23
CA LEU A 50 0.76 -3.87 -12.16
C LEU A 50 2.05 -3.06 -12.02
N GLU A 51 2.97 -3.47 -11.17
CA GLU A 51 4.28 -2.81 -10.99
C GLU A 51 5.08 -2.77 -12.30
N MET A 52 5.11 -3.88 -13.05
CA MET A 52 5.73 -3.93 -14.38
C MET A 52 5.02 -3.04 -15.41
N ILE A 53 3.69 -3.01 -15.43
CA ILE A 53 2.90 -2.20 -16.37
C ILE A 53 3.09 -0.71 -16.11
N PHE A 54 3.15 -0.32 -14.84
CA PHE A 54 3.24 1.07 -14.42
C PHE A 54 4.68 1.57 -14.28
N ASP A 55 5.68 0.72 -14.50
CA ASP A 55 7.10 1.02 -14.35
C ASP A 55 7.37 1.73 -13.01
N VAL A 56 7.03 1.02 -11.93
CA VAL A 56 7.20 1.48 -10.54
C VAL A 56 7.99 0.45 -9.75
N GLU A 57 8.55 0.89 -8.63
CA GLU A 57 9.31 0.03 -7.72
C GLU A 57 8.43 -1.09 -7.11
N GLU A 58 9.10 -2.15 -6.64
CA GLU A 58 8.44 -3.22 -5.89
C GLU A 58 7.75 -2.66 -4.63
N ASP A 59 6.58 -3.23 -4.34
CA ASP A 59 5.67 -2.80 -3.27
C ASP A 59 5.17 -1.36 -3.42
N TYR A 60 5.32 -0.72 -4.58
CA TYR A 60 4.84 0.65 -4.77
C TYR A 60 3.35 0.77 -4.40
N PHE A 61 2.55 -0.23 -4.74
CA PHE A 61 1.12 -0.28 -4.42
C PHE A 61 0.79 -0.87 -3.04
N ILE A 62 1.79 -1.16 -2.22
CA ILE A 62 1.58 -1.64 -0.86
C ILE A 62 1.77 -0.46 0.07
N ASP A 63 0.70 -0.11 0.78
CA ASP A 63 0.82 0.78 1.93
C ASP A 63 1.60 0.04 3.03
N LYS A 64 2.86 0.46 3.19
CA LYS A 64 3.86 -0.12 4.10
C LYS A 64 3.73 0.40 5.54
N THR A 65 2.59 0.92 5.99
CA THR A 65 2.38 1.13 7.44
C THR A 65 2.21 -0.22 8.15
N HIS A 66 3.31 -0.96 8.25
CA HIS A 66 3.48 -2.30 8.81
C HIS A 66 3.06 -2.36 10.29
N ILE A 67 3.22 -1.24 11.00
CA ILE A 67 2.80 -1.14 12.40
C ILE A 67 1.30 -1.38 12.56
N VAL A 68 0.45 -0.93 11.63
CA VAL A 68 -1.02 -1.10 11.73
C VAL A 68 -1.43 -2.57 11.60
N GLU A 69 -0.69 -3.36 10.82
CA GLU A 69 -0.97 -4.79 10.62
C GLU A 69 -0.40 -5.69 11.73
N VAL A 70 0.70 -5.27 12.36
CA VAL A 70 1.43 -6.06 13.35
C VAL A 70 1.03 -5.70 14.78
N PHE A 71 0.82 -4.42 15.07
CA PHE A 71 0.53 -3.94 16.42
C PHE A 71 -0.68 -4.62 17.08
N PRO A 72 -1.82 -4.87 16.39
CA PRO A 72 -2.95 -5.57 16.99
C PRO A 72 -2.64 -7.03 17.38
N LYS A 73 -1.71 -7.67 16.67
CA LYS A 73 -1.29 -9.07 16.87
C LYS A 73 -0.30 -9.24 18.02
N LEU A 74 0.23 -8.14 18.57
CA LEU A 74 1.14 -8.16 19.70
C LEU A 74 0.42 -8.49 21.01
N SER A 75 1.15 -9.08 21.96
CA SER A 75 0.71 -9.18 23.35
C SER A 75 0.60 -7.80 24.00
N ASP A 76 -0.18 -7.67 25.07
CA ASP A 76 -0.36 -6.38 25.77
C ASP A 76 0.96 -5.81 26.31
N THR A 77 1.88 -6.68 26.72
CA THR A 77 3.23 -6.28 27.12
C THR A 77 3.99 -5.65 25.95
N ASN A 78 3.96 -6.28 24.78
CA ASN A 78 4.69 -5.79 23.63
C ASN A 78 4.06 -4.53 23.02
N LYS A 79 2.73 -4.36 23.12
CA LYS A 79 2.06 -3.10 22.75
C LYS A 79 2.56 -1.93 23.58
N ARG A 80 2.63 -2.09 24.91
CA ARG A 80 3.18 -1.07 25.82
C ARG A 80 4.63 -0.72 25.51
N LEU A 81 5.45 -1.71 25.16
CA LEU A 81 6.85 -1.44 24.77
C LEU A 81 6.96 -0.59 23.51
N VAL A 82 6.13 -0.86 22.49
CA VAL A 82 6.08 -0.06 21.26
C VAL A 82 5.63 1.37 21.56
N GLU A 83 4.62 1.54 22.41
CA GLU A 83 4.13 2.86 22.83
C GLU A 83 5.20 3.67 23.57
N THR A 84 5.87 3.06 24.56
CA THR A 84 6.95 3.71 25.32
C THR A 84 8.09 4.11 24.39
N TYR A 85 8.55 3.20 23.53
CA TYR A 85 9.64 3.49 22.62
C TYR A 85 9.31 4.61 21.62
N ALA A 86 8.09 4.62 21.08
CA ALA A 86 7.63 5.71 20.19
C ALA A 86 7.60 7.07 20.91
N HIS A 87 7.21 7.09 22.18
CA HIS A 87 7.22 8.30 23.01
C HIS A 87 8.65 8.77 23.32
N ASP A 88 9.54 7.86 23.67
CA ASP A 88 10.94 8.19 23.98
C ASP A 88 11.67 8.77 22.77
N LEU A 89 11.46 8.18 21.57
CA LEU A 89 11.99 8.72 20.33
C LEU A 89 11.48 10.14 20.05
N TYR A 90 10.19 10.40 20.31
CA TYR A 90 9.61 11.73 20.13
C TYR A 90 10.22 12.77 21.07
N LEU A 91 10.47 12.39 22.34
CA LEU A 91 11.15 13.27 23.28
C LEU A 91 12.59 13.55 22.86
N GLN A 92 13.35 12.54 22.43
CA GLN A 92 14.72 12.71 21.92
C GLN A 92 14.76 13.68 20.74
N GLN A 93 13.78 13.61 19.83
CA GLN A 93 13.69 14.53 18.71
C GLN A 93 13.50 15.97 19.19
N LEU A 94 12.55 16.21 20.10
CA LEU A 94 12.30 17.54 20.67
C LEU A 94 13.51 18.11 21.42
N GLU A 95 14.32 17.25 22.04
CA GLU A 95 15.57 17.66 22.69
C GLU A 95 16.66 17.99 21.68
N SER A 96 16.75 17.27 20.57
CA SER A 96 17.73 17.51 19.51
C SER A 96 17.47 18.77 18.67
N GLU A 97 16.21 19.22 18.65
CA GLU A 97 15.76 20.40 17.88
C GLU A 97 15.77 21.71 18.70
N ARG A 98 16.25 21.67 19.95
CA ARG A 98 16.44 22.83 20.84
C ARG A 98 17.87 23.36 20.81
#